data_AF-A0A3L7SMA8-F1
#
_entry.id   AF-A0A3L7SMA8-F1
#
_cell.length_a   1.000
_cell.length_b   1.000
_cell.length_c   1.000
_cell.angle_alpha   90.00
_cell.angle_beta   90.00
_cell.angle_gamma   90.00
#
_symmetry.space_group_name_H-M   'P 1'
#
loop_
_entity.id
_entity.type
_entity.pdbx_description
1 polymer ?
#
loop_
_entity_poly.entity_id
_entity_poly.type
_entity_poly.pdbx_seq_one_letter_code
_entity_poly.pdbx_strand_id
1 'polypeptide(L)'
;LDSLAANKLRDQWGKIHARHVHPSFYDLQRFQPSLLGKNYLRSVLTGAIGAEDVEQMRADMFSPGKLSTRYQSVNIDIQRRIEMLK
;
A
#
# COMPACT_ATOMS: atom_id res chain seq x y z
N LEU A 1 5.10 3.63 -12.25
CA LEU A 1 6.22 3.07 -11.47
C LEU A 1 5.67 2.46 -10.16
N ASP A 2 4.66 1.58 -10.26
CA ASP A 2 3.80 1.23 -9.10
C ASP A 2 4.12 -0.12 -8.45
N SER A 3 5.21 -0.78 -8.84
CA SER A 3 5.62 -2.05 -8.27
C SER A 3 6.94 -1.91 -7.51
N LEU A 4 6.97 -2.42 -6.29
CA LEU A 4 8.17 -2.53 -5.48
C LEU A 4 8.67 -3.98 -5.55
N ALA A 5 9.93 -4.17 -5.95
CA ALA A 5 10.54 -5.50 -5.94
C ALA A 5 10.53 -6.05 -4.50
N ALA A 6 10.08 -7.30 -4.32
CA ALA A 6 9.96 -7.92 -3.00
C ALA A 6 11.29 -7.92 -2.22
N ASN A 7 12.41 -7.99 -2.92
CA ASN A 7 13.74 -7.93 -2.30
C ASN A 7 14.02 -6.59 -1.60
N LYS A 8 13.38 -5.49 -2.01
CA LYS A 8 13.48 -4.19 -1.32
C LYS A 8 12.69 -4.14 -0.01
N LEU A 9 11.80 -5.09 0.24
CA LEU A 9 11.03 -5.21 1.49
C LEU A 9 11.74 -6.06 2.55
N ARG A 10 12.84 -6.71 2.18
CA ARG A 10 13.63 -7.55 3.08
C ARG A 10 14.70 -6.71 3.76
N ASP A 11 14.97 -7.02 5.03
CA ASP A 11 16.14 -6.50 5.72
C ASP A 11 17.44 -7.18 5.23
N GLN A 12 18.57 -6.79 5.83
CA GLN A 12 19.89 -7.36 5.51
C GLN A 12 20.00 -8.87 5.79
N TRP A 13 19.09 -9.45 6.56
CA TRP A 13 19.01 -10.89 6.85
C TRP A 13 17.95 -11.61 6.00
N GLY A 14 17.35 -10.91 5.02
CA GLY A 14 16.37 -11.48 4.12
C GLY A 14 14.95 -11.57 4.69
N LYS A 15 14.67 -11.00 5.87
CA LYS A 15 13.36 -11.09 6.54
C LYS A 15 12.47 -9.89 6.21
N ILE A 16 11.18 -10.15 5.99
CA ILE A 16 10.15 -9.11 5.86
C ILE A 16 9.57 -8.84 7.25
N HIS A 17 9.63 -7.59 7.69
CA HIS A 17 9.02 -7.14 8.95
C HIS A 17 7.65 -6.54 8.70
N ALA A 18 6.66 -7.40 8.51
CA ALA A 18 5.27 -6.96 8.36
C ALA A 18 4.76 -6.33 9.67
N ARG A 19 4.12 -5.17 9.55
CA ARG A 19 3.41 -4.53 10.67
C ARG A 19 1.93 -4.83 10.57
N HIS A 20 1.30 -5.13 11.70
CA HIS A 20 -0.14 -5.32 11.76
C HIS A 20 -0.85 -3.97 11.78
N VAL A 21 -1.87 -3.85 10.95
CA VAL A 21 -2.83 -2.74 11.00
C VAL A 21 -4.04 -3.20 11.79
N HIS A 22 -4.62 -2.30 12.58
CA HIS A 22 -5.85 -2.58 13.31
C HIS A 22 -6.99 -2.94 12.32
N PRO A 23 -7.83 -3.96 12.60
CA PRO A 23 -8.85 -4.42 11.64
C PRO A 23 -9.80 -3.31 11.16
N SER A 24 -10.16 -2.34 12.00
CA SER A 24 -11.02 -1.22 11.58
C SER A 24 -10.39 -0.30 10.53
N PHE A 25 -9.07 -0.37 10.34
CA PHE A 25 -8.30 0.42 9.37
C PHE A 25 -8.04 -0.30 8.05
N TYR A 26 -8.45 -1.58 7.90
CA TYR A 26 -8.19 -2.38 6.71
C TYR A 26 -9.41 -3.17 6.23
N ASP A 27 -9.63 -3.17 4.92
CA ASP A 27 -10.65 -3.97 4.25
C ASP A 27 -9.99 -5.23 3.69
N LEU A 28 -10.21 -6.35 4.37
CA LEU A 28 -9.65 -7.67 4.00
C LEU A 28 -10.19 -8.19 2.67
N GLN A 29 -11.45 -7.87 2.32
CA GLN A 29 -12.03 -8.35 1.06
C GLN A 29 -11.48 -7.61 -0.14
N ARG A 30 -11.19 -6.32 0.03
CA ARG A 30 -10.69 -5.45 -1.05
C ARG A 30 -9.17 -5.28 -1.04
N PHE A 31 -8.49 -5.82 -0.03
CA PHE A 31 -7.06 -5.69 0.19
C PHE A 31 -6.58 -4.23 0.09
N GLN A 32 -7.21 -3.34 0.85
CA GLN A 32 -6.89 -1.91 0.87
C GLN A 32 -7.23 -1.30 2.25
N PRO A 33 -6.75 -0.08 2.56
CA PRO A 33 -7.20 0.63 3.75
C PRO A 33 -8.74 0.80 3.75
N SER A 34 -9.35 0.69 4.94
CA SER A 34 -10.78 0.96 5.12
C SER A 34 -11.09 2.44 4.91
N LEU A 35 -12.36 2.84 4.88
CA LEU A 35 -12.72 4.27 4.80
C LEU A 35 -12.11 5.08 5.96
N LEU A 36 -12.15 4.54 7.18
CA LEU A 36 -11.51 5.12 8.35
C LEU A 36 -10.00 5.27 8.14
N GLY A 37 -9.35 4.19 7.69
CA GLY A 37 -7.91 4.19 7.41
C GLY A 37 -7.53 5.20 6.32
N LYS A 38 -8.31 5.32 5.25
CA LYS A 38 -8.09 6.31 4.19
C LYS A 38 -8.19 7.73 4.71
N ASN A 39 -9.21 8.03 5.52
CA ASN A 39 -9.39 9.37 6.07
C ASN A 39 -8.25 9.76 7.03
N TYR A 40 -7.87 8.82 7.91
CA TYR A 40 -6.73 9.01 8.81
C TYR A 40 -5.41 9.21 8.05
N LEU A 41 -5.11 8.33 7.09
CA LEU A 41 -3.87 8.42 6.33
C LEU A 41 -3.84 9.64 5.40
N ARG A 42 -5.00 10.10 4.91
CA ARG A 42 -5.08 11.31 4.10
C ARG A 42 -4.53 12.51 4.86
N SER A 43 -4.92 12.74 6.11
CA SER A 43 -4.39 13.87 6.89
C SER A 43 -2.88 13.75 7.16
N VAL A 44 -2.37 12.52 7.31
CA VAL A 44 -0.92 12.29 7.46
C VAL A 44 -0.19 12.59 6.14
N LEU A 45 -0.73 12.15 5.01
CA LEU A 45 -0.07 12.31 3.71
C LEU A 45 -0.24 13.72 3.11
N THR A 46 -1.34 14.40 3.43
CA THR A 46 -1.61 15.77 3.01
C THR A 46 -0.75 16.74 3.82
N GLY A 47 0.39 17.16 3.25
CA GLY A 47 1.27 18.16 3.85
C GLY A 47 2.49 17.59 4.60
N ALA A 48 2.68 16.26 4.63
CA ALA A 48 3.84 15.64 5.29
C ALA A 48 5.21 15.92 4.63
N ILE A 49 5.24 16.48 3.43
CA ILE A 49 6.48 16.85 2.72
C ILE A 49 6.54 18.37 2.61
N GLY A 50 7.51 18.99 3.29
CA GLY A 50 7.80 20.43 3.21
C GLY A 50 8.23 20.81 1.79
N ALA A 51 7.95 22.05 1.36
CA ALA A 51 8.03 22.53 -0.02
C ALA A 51 9.36 22.26 -0.77
N GLU A 52 10.44 21.96 -0.06
CA GLU A 52 11.80 21.87 -0.61
C GLU A 52 12.22 20.46 -1.07
N ASP A 53 11.60 19.37 -0.58
CA ASP A 53 11.98 17.97 -0.93
C ASP A 53 11.06 17.30 -1.99
N VAL A 54 10.29 18.11 -2.73
CA VAL A 54 8.90 17.75 -3.09
C VAL A 54 8.67 17.04 -4.42
N GLU A 55 9.22 17.53 -5.54
CA GLU A 55 8.56 17.24 -6.83
C GLU A 55 8.55 15.74 -7.20
N GLN A 56 9.66 15.04 -6.94
CA GLN A 56 9.76 13.61 -7.29
C GLN A 56 9.02 12.71 -6.28
N MET A 57 9.12 12.98 -4.97
CA MET A 57 8.56 12.10 -3.92
C MET A 57 7.06 12.30 -3.69
N ARG A 58 6.55 13.52 -3.89
CA ARG A 58 5.13 13.86 -3.70
C ARG A 58 4.26 13.29 -4.82
N ALA A 59 4.77 13.24 -6.05
CA ALA A 59 4.04 12.71 -7.20
C ALA A 59 3.83 11.20 -7.14
N ASP A 60 4.85 10.43 -6.73
CA ASP A 60 4.82 8.97 -6.87
C ASP A 60 4.52 8.20 -5.56
N MET A 61 5.22 8.49 -4.45
CA MET A 61 5.20 7.62 -3.25
C MET A 61 4.16 8.03 -2.20
N PHE A 62 4.00 9.32 -1.93
CA PHE A 62 3.12 9.83 -0.85
C PHE A 62 1.84 10.48 -1.36
N SER A 63 1.42 10.14 -2.58
CA SER A 63 0.19 10.66 -3.17
C SER A 63 -1.05 10.08 -2.48
N PRO A 64 -1.98 10.92 -1.94
CA PRO A 64 -3.24 10.45 -1.36
C PRO A 64 -4.10 9.63 -2.33
N GLY A 65 -3.91 9.79 -3.65
CA GLY A 65 -4.60 9.00 -4.67
C GLY A 65 -4.31 7.50 -4.56
N LYS A 66 -3.12 7.12 -4.08
CA LYS A 66 -2.72 5.71 -3.89
C LYS A 66 -3.54 5.00 -2.81
N LEU A 67 -4.16 5.73 -1.88
CA LEU A 67 -5.05 5.15 -0.86
C LEU A 67 -6.32 4.52 -1.45
N SER A 68 -6.68 4.90 -2.68
CA SER A 68 -7.85 4.37 -3.38
C SER A 68 -7.55 3.15 -4.25
N THR A 69 -6.28 2.89 -4.54
CA THR A 69 -5.85 1.75 -5.33
C THR A 69 -5.87 0.48 -4.48
N ARG A 70 -6.46 -0.59 -5.02
CA ARG A 70 -6.40 -1.91 -4.38
C ARG A 70 -4.99 -2.47 -4.44
N TYR A 71 -4.64 -3.34 -3.50
CA TYR A 71 -3.38 -4.07 -3.57
C TYR A 71 -3.33 -4.92 -4.86
N GLN A 72 -2.38 -4.61 -5.73
CA GLN A 72 -2.12 -5.35 -6.96
C GLN A 72 -0.87 -6.21 -6.75
N SER A 73 -1.06 -7.52 -6.65
CA SER A 73 0.02 -8.50 -6.52
C SER A 73 -0.27 -9.69 -7.39
N VAL A 74 0.76 -10.15 -8.10
CA VAL A 74 0.71 -11.36 -8.93
C VAL A 74 0.15 -12.55 -8.13
N ASN A 75 0.48 -12.64 -6.83
CA ASN A 75 0.00 -13.72 -5.97
C ASN A 75 -1.52 -13.66 -5.76
N ILE A 76 -2.09 -12.47 -5.59
CA ILE A 76 -3.55 -12.29 -5.44
C ILE A 76 -4.26 -12.62 -6.75
N ASP A 77 -3.68 -12.24 -7.89
CA ASP A 77 -4.27 -12.53 -9.19
C ASP A 77 -4.23 -14.05 -9.50
N ILE A 78 -3.11 -14.72 -9.18
CA ILE A 78 -2.98 -16.18 -9.26
C ILE A 78 -4.03 -16.85 -8.36
N GLN A 79 -4.15 -16.42 -7.10
CA GLN A 79 -5.12 -17.02 -6.17
C GLN A 79 -6.56 -16.86 -6.67
N ARG A 80 -6.94 -15.67 -7.14
CA ARG A 80 -8.27 -15.42 -7.72
C ARG A 80 -8.50 -16.31 -8.94
N ARG A 81 -7.48 -16.54 -9.77
CA ARG A 81 -7.58 -17.42 -10.93
C ARG A 81 -7.76 -18.88 -10.53
N ILE A 82 -7.06 -19.36 -9.51
CA ILE A 82 -7.24 -20.72 -8.98
C ILE A 82 -8.65 -20.91 -8.45
N GLU A 83 -9.18 -19.94 -7.69
CA GLU A 83 -10.56 -19.99 -7.18
C GLU A 83 -11.61 -20.03 -8.30
N MET A 84 -11.40 -19.29 -9.39
CA MET A 84 -12.30 -19.31 -10.56
C MET A 84 -12.26 -20.60 -11.38
N LEU A 85 -11.19 -21.41 -11.25
CA LEU A 85 -11.02 -22.67 -11.98
C LEU A 85 -11.46 -23.89 -11.16
N LYS A 86 -11.84 -23.70 -9.90
CA LYS A 86 -12.52 -24.71 -9.09
C LYS A 86 -14.00 -24.77 -9.44
#